data_AF-A0A0B6X0H4-F1
#
_entry.id   AF-A0A0B6X0H4-F1
#
_cell.length_a   1.000
_cell.length_b   1.000
_cell.length_c   1.000
_cell.angle_alpha   90.00
_cell.angle_beta   90.00
_cell.angle_gamma   90.00
#
_symmetry.space_group_name_H-M   'P 1'
#
loop_
_entity.id
_entity.type
_entity.pdbx_description
1 polymer ?
#
loop_
_entity_poly.entity_id
_entity_poly.type
_entity_poly.pdbx_seq_one_letter_code
_entity_poly.pdbx_strand_id
1 'polypeptide(L)'
;MGSQAKGFSRLLNDDQRRALSTRLAALDRQLSETEMLLVRGMPDGAMFRIENDLSSERTQAILALFAEARACIERLRDRFELTVQKEDLRQRLAGHFGILWTILENSRAARLKGFGEVSDELIHALDSEIEALIEIVDRIRSLASSA
;
A
#
# COMPACT_ATOMS: atom_id res chain seq x y z
N MET A 1 -5.88 23.47 31.41
CA MET A 1 -6.04 22.01 31.20
C MET A 1 -4.70 21.30 30.91
N GLY A 2 -3.63 21.57 31.67
CA GLY A 2 -2.27 21.08 31.36
C GLY A 2 -1.71 19.98 32.28
N SER A 3 -2.48 19.47 33.24
CA SER A 3 -1.96 18.58 34.29
C SER A 3 -2.20 17.09 34.06
N GLN A 4 -3.08 16.69 33.13
CA GLN A 4 -3.40 15.27 32.91
C GLN A 4 -2.53 14.57 31.86
N ALA A 5 -1.91 15.31 30.93
CA ALA A 5 -1.11 14.70 29.86
C ALA A 5 0.13 13.94 30.37
N LYS A 6 0.76 14.40 31.46
CA LYS A 6 2.00 13.80 32.00
C LYS A 6 1.82 12.45 32.70
N GLY A 7 0.58 12.03 33.00
CA GLY A 7 0.31 10.76 33.71
C GLY A 7 0.16 9.54 32.79
N PHE A 8 -0.34 9.75 31.56
CA PHE A 8 -0.71 8.66 30.66
C PHE A 8 0.48 8.02 29.95
N SER A 9 1.59 8.75 29.76
CA SER A 9 2.80 8.21 29.17
C SER A 9 3.45 7.11 30.02
N ARG A 10 3.14 7.03 31.32
CA ARG A 10 3.62 5.95 32.21
C ARG A 10 2.77 4.68 32.15
N LEU A 11 1.63 4.69 31.47
CA LEU A 11 0.74 3.51 31.38
C LEU A 11 1.21 2.49 30.34
N LEU A 12 2.08 2.90 29.41
CA LEU A 12 2.68 2.02 28.40
C LEU A 12 4.18 1.90 28.65
N ASN A 13 4.67 0.68 28.66
CA ASN A 13 6.11 0.44 28.51
C ASN A 13 6.56 0.71 27.07
N ASP A 14 7.87 0.70 26.82
CA ASP A 14 8.43 1.06 25.51
C ASP A 14 8.00 0.11 24.40
N ASP A 15 7.91 -1.18 24.66
CA ASP A 15 7.46 -2.18 23.69
C ASP A 15 5.99 -1.98 23.31
N GLN A 16 5.13 -1.73 24.31
CA GLN A 16 3.72 -1.42 24.10
C GLN A 16 3.53 -0.12 23.32
N ARG A 17 4.29 0.92 23.67
CA ARG A 17 4.27 2.21 22.96
C ARG A 17 4.71 2.05 21.51
N ARG A 18 5.79 1.31 21.26
CA ARG A 18 6.28 1.02 19.91
C ARG A 18 5.27 0.23 19.10
N ALA A 19 4.72 -0.83 19.69
CA ALA A 19 3.72 -1.66 19.02
C ALA A 19 2.43 -0.88 18.70
N LEU A 20 1.97 -0.02 19.61
CA LEU A 20 0.83 0.87 19.36
C LEU A 20 1.14 1.89 18.26
N SER A 21 2.32 2.50 18.29
CA SER A 21 2.77 3.44 17.25
C SER A 21 2.76 2.79 15.87
N THR A 22 3.27 1.56 15.74
CA THR A 22 3.24 0.80 14.48
C THR A 22 1.83 0.53 13.99
N ARG A 23 0.93 0.09 14.88
CA ARG A 23 -0.44 -0.23 14.50
C ARG A 23 -1.24 1.01 14.08
N LEU A 24 -1.09 2.12 14.81
CA LEU A 24 -1.78 3.37 14.45
C LEU A 24 -1.22 3.99 13.17
N ALA A 25 0.10 3.92 12.94
CA ALA A 25 0.68 4.34 11.67
C ALA A 25 0.19 3.50 10.49
N ALA A 26 0.05 2.18 10.68
CA ALA A 26 -0.50 1.29 9.66
C ALA A 26 -1.98 1.63 9.35
N LEU A 27 -2.80 1.87 10.39
CA LEU A 27 -4.19 2.29 10.23
C LEU A 27 -4.30 3.62 9.49
N ASP A 28 -3.55 4.64 9.91
CA ASP A 28 -3.58 5.97 9.30
C ASP A 28 -3.18 5.94 7.81
N ARG A 29 -2.19 5.10 7.48
CA ARG A 29 -1.79 4.83 6.10
C ARG A 29 -2.94 4.19 5.30
N GLN A 30 -3.58 3.14 5.82
CA GLN A 30 -4.68 2.47 5.13
C GLN A 30 -5.90 3.39 4.91
N LEU A 31 -6.21 4.24 5.89
CA LEU A 31 -7.24 5.28 5.73
C LEU A 31 -6.87 6.25 4.60
N SER A 32 -5.62 6.67 4.53
CA SER A 32 -5.13 7.60 3.51
C SER A 32 -5.13 6.99 2.10
N GLU A 33 -4.75 5.72 1.97
CA GLU A 33 -4.79 4.99 0.70
C GLU A 33 -6.24 4.80 0.21
N THR A 34 -7.14 4.46 1.13
CA THR A 34 -8.56 4.26 0.82
C THR A 34 -9.26 5.58 0.48
N GLU A 35 -8.95 6.66 1.20
CA GLU A 35 -9.42 8.00 0.88
C GLU A 35 -8.97 8.42 -0.52
N MET A 36 -7.71 8.18 -0.86
CA MET A 36 -7.19 8.47 -2.19
C MET A 36 -7.97 7.72 -3.27
N LEU A 37 -8.29 6.44 -3.05
CA LEU A 37 -9.10 5.65 -3.96
C LEU A 37 -10.52 6.21 -4.12
N LEU A 38 -11.17 6.63 -3.03
CA LEU A 38 -12.52 7.20 -3.08
C LEU A 38 -12.59 8.56 -3.77
N VAL A 39 -11.59 9.42 -3.53
CA VAL A 39 -11.60 10.81 -4.02
C VAL A 39 -11.07 10.91 -5.45
N ARG A 40 -9.97 10.21 -5.75
CA ARG A 40 -9.31 10.28 -7.07
C ARG A 40 -9.75 9.16 -8.00
N GLY A 41 -10.33 8.09 -7.46
CA GLY A 41 -10.55 6.86 -8.21
C GLY A 41 -9.23 6.15 -8.52
N MET A 42 -9.36 5.01 -9.21
CA MET A 42 -8.27 4.39 -9.95
C MET A 42 -8.64 4.46 -11.43
N PRO A 43 -7.72 4.90 -12.31
CA PRO A 43 -7.97 4.84 -13.75
C PRO A 43 -8.08 3.38 -14.20
N ASP A 44 -8.88 3.15 -15.24
CA ASP A 44 -8.94 1.85 -15.92
C ASP A 44 -7.55 1.43 -16.38
N GLY A 45 -7.23 0.15 -16.17
CA GLY A 45 -6.01 -0.48 -16.66
C GLY A 45 -6.26 -1.24 -17.96
N ALA A 46 -5.19 -1.70 -18.59
CA ALA A 46 -5.28 -2.55 -19.78
C ALA A 46 -5.99 -3.89 -19.52
N MET A 47 -5.98 -4.36 -18.26
CA MET A 47 -6.50 -5.66 -17.85
C MET A 47 -7.56 -5.58 -16.74
N PHE A 48 -7.99 -4.38 -16.33
CA PHE A 48 -9.02 -4.22 -15.29
C PHE A 48 -9.77 -2.88 -15.43
N ARG A 49 -10.98 -2.84 -14.88
CA ARG A 49 -11.81 -1.64 -14.72
C ARG A 49 -12.36 -1.63 -13.29
N ILE A 50 -12.50 -0.44 -12.71
CA ILE A 50 -13.20 -0.28 -11.42
C ILE A 50 -14.56 0.34 -11.68
N GLU A 51 -15.61 -0.37 -11.29
CA GLU A 51 -16.97 0.16 -11.24
C GLU A 51 -17.19 0.75 -9.83
N ASN A 52 -17.44 2.06 -9.75
CA ASN A 52 -17.80 2.71 -8.49
C ASN A 52 -19.32 2.82 -8.39
N ASP A 53 -19.91 2.01 -7.52
CA ASP A 53 -21.35 1.98 -7.23
C ASP A 53 -21.74 2.82 -5.99
N LEU A 54 -20.77 3.53 -5.38
CA LEU A 54 -21.04 4.42 -4.25
C LEU A 54 -21.64 5.73 -4.74
N SER A 55 -22.76 6.12 -4.12
CA SER A 55 -23.30 7.46 -4.31
C SER A 55 -22.38 8.53 -3.70
N SER A 56 -22.51 9.77 -4.17
CA SER A 56 -21.78 10.91 -3.62
C SER A 56 -22.07 11.12 -2.13
N GLU A 57 -23.31 10.89 -1.69
CA GLU A 57 -23.70 10.99 -0.27
C GLU A 57 -22.99 9.94 0.59
N ARG A 58 -22.95 8.68 0.14
CA ARG A 58 -22.22 7.61 0.85
C ARG A 58 -20.72 7.90 0.89
N THR A 59 -20.16 8.38 -0.22
CA THR A 59 -18.76 8.77 -0.29
C THR A 59 -18.44 9.86 0.73
N GLN A 60 -19.27 10.91 0.80
CA GLN A 60 -19.09 11.99 1.79
C GLN A 60 -19.21 11.50 3.23
N ALA A 61 -20.16 10.61 3.52
CA ALA A 61 -20.31 10.02 4.85
C ALA A 61 -19.07 9.21 5.28
N ILE A 62 -18.50 8.42 4.36
CA ILE A 62 -17.26 7.67 4.60
C ILE A 62 -16.09 8.62 4.86
N LEU A 63 -15.95 9.68 4.06
CA LEU A 63 -14.88 10.68 4.23
C LEU A 63 -14.98 11.41 5.57
N ALA A 64 -16.20 11.72 6.05
CA ALA A 64 -16.40 12.29 7.38
C ALA A 64 -15.92 11.34 8.49
N LEU A 65 -16.24 10.05 8.38
CA LEU A 65 -15.76 9.02 9.32
C LEU A 65 -14.23 8.86 9.29
N PHE A 66 -13.60 9.00 8.12
CA PHE A 66 -12.13 8.99 8.02
C PHE A 66 -11.50 10.18 8.77
N ALA A 67 -12.10 11.37 8.66
CA ALA A 67 -11.65 12.54 9.42
C ALA A 67 -11.80 12.33 10.94
N GLU A 68 -12.92 11.75 11.39
CA GLU A 68 -13.12 11.41 12.79
C GLU A 68 -12.10 10.38 13.31
N ALA A 69 -11.79 9.35 12.50
CA ALA A 69 -10.80 8.34 12.83
C ALA A 69 -9.39 8.96 12.98
N ARG A 70 -8.98 9.84 12.06
CA ARG A 70 -7.70 10.55 12.15
C ARG A 70 -7.61 11.44 13.40
N ALA A 71 -8.66 12.18 13.71
CA ALA A 71 -8.71 12.97 14.93
C ALA A 71 -8.57 12.09 16.20
N CYS A 72 -9.09 10.86 16.16
CA CYS A 72 -8.86 9.89 17.24
C CYS A 72 -7.40 9.43 17.32
N ILE A 73 -6.79 9.11 16.18
CA ILE A 73 -5.37 8.72 16.10
C ILE A 73 -4.46 9.84 16.62
N GLU A 74 -4.70 11.09 16.26
CA GLU A 74 -3.96 12.26 16.75
C GLU A 74 -4.08 12.41 18.27
N ARG A 75 -5.31 12.30 18.82
CA ARG A 75 -5.50 12.33 20.27
C ARG A 75 -4.77 11.20 20.98
N LEU A 76 -4.76 9.99 20.42
CA LEU A 76 -4.03 8.85 20.98
C LEU A 76 -2.52 9.08 20.90
N ARG A 77 -2.02 9.58 19.77
CA ARG A 77 -0.61 9.94 19.59
C ARG A 77 -0.17 10.93 20.65
N ASP A 78 -0.92 12.01 20.84
CA ASP A 78 -0.55 13.07 21.77
C ASP A 78 -0.69 12.61 23.23
N ARG A 79 -1.74 11.84 23.54
CA ARG A 79 -1.98 11.31 24.90
C ARG A 79 -0.93 10.30 25.35
N PHE A 80 -0.43 9.48 24.44
CA PHE A 80 0.52 8.41 24.74
C PHE A 80 1.95 8.71 24.24
N GLU A 81 2.21 9.95 23.80
CA GLU A 81 3.52 10.40 23.28
C GLU A 81 4.09 9.41 22.24
N LEU A 82 3.23 9.00 21.30
CA LEU A 82 3.59 8.02 20.27
C LEU A 82 4.50 8.65 19.22
N THR A 83 5.43 7.86 18.71
CA THR A 83 6.36 8.33 17.69
C THR A 83 5.75 8.15 16.31
N VAL A 84 5.76 9.22 15.50
CA VAL A 84 5.39 9.16 14.08
C VAL A 84 6.41 8.30 13.35
N GLN A 85 5.95 7.31 12.61
CA GLN A 85 6.82 6.47 11.80
C GLN A 85 7.25 7.21 10.54
N LYS A 86 8.55 7.23 10.27
CA LYS A 86 9.10 7.68 9.00
C LYS A 86 9.29 6.47 8.11
N GLU A 87 8.75 6.56 6.90
CA GLU A 87 8.94 5.56 5.86
C GLU A 87 9.77 6.19 4.73
N ASP A 88 10.80 5.48 4.27
CA ASP A 88 11.58 5.90 3.10
C ASP A 88 10.81 5.48 1.83
N LEU A 89 10.47 6.46 0.99
CA LEU A 89 9.72 6.22 -0.25
C LEU A 89 10.45 5.22 -1.16
N ARG A 90 11.78 5.24 -1.22
CA ARG A 90 12.56 4.31 -2.05
C ARG A 90 12.45 2.89 -1.52
N GLN A 91 12.51 2.69 -0.20
CA GLN A 91 12.29 1.37 0.39
C GLN A 91 10.88 0.84 0.07
N ARG A 92 9.87 1.71 0.17
CA ARG A 92 8.49 1.36 -0.17
C ARG A 92 8.33 0.99 -1.64
N LEU A 93 8.92 1.78 -2.53
CA LEU A 93 8.91 1.51 -3.97
C LEU A 93 9.67 0.21 -4.31
N ALA A 94 10.82 -0.03 -3.68
CA ALA A 94 11.57 -1.27 -3.85
C ALA A 94 10.73 -2.51 -3.49
N GLY A 95 9.95 -2.44 -2.39
CA GLY A 95 9.01 -3.50 -2.03
C GLY A 95 7.93 -3.72 -3.09
N HIS A 96 7.35 -2.64 -3.64
CA HIS A 96 6.36 -2.74 -4.72
C HIS A 96 6.94 -3.36 -5.99
N PHE A 97 8.15 -2.96 -6.41
CA PHE A 97 8.79 -3.53 -7.59
C PHE A 97 9.14 -5.02 -7.40
N GLY A 98 9.48 -5.45 -6.18
CA GLY A 98 9.68 -6.87 -5.87
C GLY A 98 8.40 -7.70 -6.07
N ILE A 99 7.23 -7.14 -5.74
CA ILE A 99 5.94 -7.79 -5.99
C ILE A 99 5.67 -7.87 -7.50
N LEU A 100 5.88 -6.78 -8.25
CA LEU A 100 5.69 -6.76 -9.70
C LEU A 100 6.59 -7.77 -10.40
N TRP A 101 7.87 -7.86 -9.99
CA TRP A 101 8.80 -8.86 -10.48
C TRP A 101 8.27 -10.28 -10.25
N THR A 102 7.77 -10.55 -9.04
CA THR A 102 7.20 -11.86 -8.69
C THR A 102 5.99 -12.21 -9.55
N ILE A 103 5.14 -11.22 -9.87
CA ILE A 103 4.00 -11.43 -10.77
C ILE A 103 4.50 -11.82 -12.16
N LEU A 104 5.43 -11.06 -12.74
CA LEU A 104 5.96 -11.31 -14.09
C LEU A 104 6.66 -12.67 -14.19
N GLU A 105 7.49 -13.03 -13.21
CA GLU A 105 8.16 -14.35 -13.17
C GLU A 105 7.15 -15.50 -13.07
N ASN A 106 6.04 -15.29 -12.35
CA ASN A 106 4.97 -16.28 -12.26
C ASN A 106 4.07 -16.32 -13.52
N SER A 107 4.19 -15.36 -14.43
CA SER A 107 3.46 -15.32 -15.69
C SER A 107 4.18 -16.02 -16.85
N ARG A 108 5.44 -16.45 -16.68
CA ARG A 108 6.18 -17.20 -17.71
C ARG A 108 5.46 -18.50 -18.10
N ALA A 109 5.60 -18.93 -19.34
CA ALA A 109 4.91 -20.10 -19.90
C ALA A 109 5.14 -21.38 -19.07
N ALA A 110 6.36 -21.56 -18.54
CA ALA A 110 6.68 -22.70 -17.67
C ALA A 110 5.78 -22.79 -16.41
N ARG A 111 5.28 -21.65 -15.90
CA ARG A 111 4.39 -21.56 -14.74
C ARG A 111 2.93 -21.82 -15.09
N LEU A 112 2.58 -21.77 -16.37
CA LEU A 112 1.22 -22.03 -16.86
C LEU A 112 0.91 -23.52 -17.04
N LYS A 113 1.91 -24.40 -16.94
CA LYS A 113 1.74 -25.87 -17.04
C LYS A 113 0.71 -26.44 -16.05
N GLY A 114 0.48 -25.77 -14.93
CA GLY A 114 -0.57 -26.14 -13.97
C GLY A 114 -2.00 -25.95 -14.49
N PHE A 115 -2.18 -25.22 -15.59
CA PHE A 115 -3.47 -24.91 -16.20
C PHE A 115 -3.71 -25.66 -17.53
N GLY A 116 -2.77 -26.50 -17.96
CA GLY A 116 -2.86 -27.27 -19.19
C GLY A 116 -1.52 -27.48 -19.87
N GLU A 117 -1.54 -28.19 -20.99
CA GLU A 117 -0.37 -28.36 -21.84
C GLU A 117 0.04 -27.01 -22.46
N VAL A 118 1.34 -26.73 -22.44
CA VAL A 118 1.94 -25.50 -22.97
C VAL A 118 2.69 -25.88 -24.23
N SER A 119 2.33 -25.29 -25.37
CA SER A 119 3.05 -25.51 -26.62
C SER A 119 4.40 -24.79 -26.64
N ASP A 120 5.37 -25.32 -27.39
CA ASP A 120 6.68 -24.68 -27.56
C ASP A 120 6.57 -23.29 -28.20
N GLU A 121 5.60 -23.09 -29.10
CA GLU A 121 5.32 -21.79 -29.71
C GLU A 121 4.88 -20.75 -28.67
N LEU A 122 4.05 -21.15 -27.70
CA LEU A 122 3.60 -20.27 -26.62
C LEU A 122 4.78 -19.86 -25.71
N ILE A 123 5.72 -20.77 -25.44
CA ILE A 123 6.91 -20.47 -24.64
C ILE A 123 7.66 -19.30 -25.27
N HIS A 124 7.96 -19.38 -26.56
CA HIS A 124 8.72 -18.32 -27.24
C HIS A 124 7.93 -17.01 -27.35
N ALA A 125 6.66 -17.07 -27.74
CA ALA A 125 5.84 -15.88 -27.91
C ALA A 125 5.61 -15.15 -26.57
N LEU A 126 5.20 -15.88 -25.53
CA LEU A 126 4.88 -15.27 -24.23
C LEU A 126 6.13 -14.82 -23.47
N ASP A 127 7.16 -15.66 -23.37
CA ASP A 127 8.30 -15.35 -22.50
C ASP A 127 9.09 -14.15 -23.03
N SER A 128 9.09 -13.90 -24.35
CA SER A 128 9.70 -12.70 -24.93
C SER A 128 8.99 -11.40 -24.52
N GLU A 129 7.65 -11.41 -24.45
CA GLU A 129 6.84 -10.26 -24.02
C GLU A 129 6.95 -10.05 -22.49
N ILE A 130 7.01 -11.13 -21.72
CA ILE A 130 7.26 -11.05 -20.28
C ILE A 130 8.66 -10.46 -19.99
N GLU A 131 9.67 -10.84 -20.77
CA GLU A 131 11.01 -10.29 -20.64
C GLU A 131 11.03 -8.78 -20.94
N ALA A 132 10.31 -8.33 -21.99
CA ALA A 132 10.18 -6.91 -22.29
C ALA A 132 9.51 -6.12 -21.13
N LEU A 133 8.49 -6.70 -20.48
CA LEU A 133 7.87 -6.09 -19.29
C LEU A 133 8.82 -6.05 -18.08
N ILE A 134 9.61 -7.09 -17.89
CA ILE A 134 10.66 -7.17 -16.88
C ILE A 134 11.68 -6.03 -17.06
N GLU A 135 12.18 -5.83 -18.28
CA GLU A 135 13.13 -4.76 -18.59
C GLU A 135 12.54 -3.37 -18.29
N ILE A 136 11.26 -3.15 -18.61
CA ILE A 136 10.56 -1.90 -18.30
C ILE A 136 10.48 -1.69 -16.78
N VAL A 137 10.05 -2.70 -16.02
CA VAL A 137 9.95 -2.61 -14.55
C VAL A 137 11.31 -2.34 -13.92
N ASP A 138 12.38 -2.97 -14.42
CA ASP A 138 13.73 -2.73 -13.92
C ASP A 138 14.25 -1.33 -14.21
N ARG A 139 13.94 -0.78 -15.39
CA ARG A 139 14.27 0.62 -15.71
C ARG A 139 13.55 1.59 -14.78
N ILE A 140 12.26 1.38 -14.49
CA ILE A 140 11.50 2.20 -13.54
C ILE A 140 12.11 2.09 -12.13
N ARG A 141 12.43 0.86 -11.69
CA ARG A 141 13.05 0.59 -10.38
C ARG A 141 14.41 1.29 -10.26
N SER A 142 15.22 1.25 -11.30
CA SER A 142 16.53 1.93 -11.35
C SER A 142 16.38 3.43 -11.17
N LEU A 143 15.43 4.07 -11.88
CA LEU A 143 15.13 5.49 -11.72
C LEU A 143 14.63 5.84 -10.31
N ALA A 144 13.78 5.00 -9.73
CA ALA A 144 13.26 5.19 -8.38
C ALA A 144 14.30 5.00 -7.26
N SER A 145 15.40 4.30 -7.56
CA SER A 145 16.46 3.97 -6.60
C SER A 145 17.71 4.84 -6.74
N SER A 146 17.85 5.58 -7.85
CA SER A 146 19.02 6.40 -8.13
C SER A 146 18.91 7.77 -7.45
N ALA A 147 19.92 8.10 -6.64
CA ALA A 147 20.20 9.42 -6.08
C ALA A 147 21.68 9.73 -6.28
#